data_AF-A0A952D5E6-F1
#
_entry.id   AF-A0A952D5E6-F1
#
_cell.length_a   1.000
_cell.length_b   1.000
_cell.length_c   1.000
_cell.angle_alpha   90.00
_cell.angle_beta   90.00
_cell.angle_gamma   90.00
#
_symmetry.space_group_name_H-M   'P 1'
#
loop_
_entity.id
_entity.type
_entity.pdbx_description
1 polymer ?
#
loop_
_entity_poly.entity_id
_entity_poly.type
_entity_poly.pdbx_seq_one_letter_code
_entity_poly.pdbx_strand_id
1 'polypeptide(L)' 'MKPAYNPEKHRLLYVAGGCFWCVEAIFEDLNGIVEVESGYAGGDLPNPTYGEVSGGRTGHA' A
#
# COMPACT_ATOMS: atom_id res chain seq x y z
N MET A 1 -15.91 -9.53 2.25
CA MET A 1 -15.92 -8.99 0.87
C MET A 1 -15.72 -7.49 1.01
N LYS A 2 -14.59 -6.94 0.51
CA LYS A 2 -14.29 -5.51 0.62
C LYS A 2 -15.29 -4.70 -0.24
N PRO A 3 -15.81 -3.55 0.26
CA PRO A 3 -16.71 -2.71 -0.52
C PRO A 3 -15.96 -2.09 -1.70
N ALA A 4 -16.60 -1.99 -2.86
CA ALA A 4 -15.97 -1.38 -4.04
C ALA A 4 -15.70 0.12 -3.83
N TYR A 5 -14.54 0.59 -4.29
CA TYR A 5 -14.17 2.01 -4.30
C TYR A 5 -15.19 2.88 -5.05
N ASN A 6 -15.54 4.04 -4.47
CA ASN A 6 -16.42 5.05 -5.06
C ASN A 6 -15.70 6.41 -5.11
N PRO A 7 -15.33 6.94 -6.29
CA PRO A 7 -14.54 8.16 -6.41
C PRO A 7 -15.28 9.45 -5.99
N GLU A 8 -16.62 9.45 -5.97
CA GLU A 8 -17.42 10.60 -5.49
C GLU A 8 -17.37 10.73 -3.97
N LYS A 9 -17.20 9.60 -3.26
CA LYS A 9 -17.29 9.54 -1.79
C LYS A 9 -15.96 9.24 -1.10
N HIS A 10 -15.03 8.61 -1.79
CA HIS A 10 -13.76 8.17 -1.24
C HIS A 10 -12.61 8.98 -1.85
N ARG A 11 -11.52 9.06 -1.10
CA ARG A 11 -10.25 9.64 -1.53
C ARG A 11 -9.16 8.62 -1.32
N LEU A 12 -8.16 8.66 -2.20
CA LEU A 12 -6.99 7.80 -2.13
C LEU A 12 -5.86 8.49 -1.36
N LEU A 13 -5.15 7.71 -0.56
CA LEU A 13 -3.95 8.11 0.17
C LEU A 13 -2.90 7.03 -0.04
N TYR A 14 -1.66 7.45 -0.31
CA TYR A 14 -0.50 6.57 -0.36
C TYR A 14 0.36 6.84 0.87
N VAL A 15 0.71 5.77 1.59
CA VAL A 15 1.53 5.84 2.81
C VAL A 15 2.70 4.88 2.66
N ALA A 16 3.92 5.40 2.85
CA ALA A 16 5.14 4.60 2.87
C ALA A 16 5.83 4.79 4.21
N GLY A 17 6.10 3.70 4.93
CA GLY A 17 6.77 3.76 6.23
C GLY A 17 6.98 2.39 6.86
N GLY A 18 8.23 1.99 7.07
CA GLY A 18 8.55 0.72 7.74
C GLY A 18 7.98 -0.50 7.01
N CYS A 19 7.58 -1.52 7.76
CA CYS A 19 6.96 -2.72 7.20
C CYS A 19 5.49 -2.45 6.87
N PHE A 20 5.10 -2.59 5.60
CA PHE A 20 3.73 -2.33 5.16
C PHE A 20 2.70 -3.22 5.88
N TRP A 21 3.05 -4.43 6.35
CA TRP A 21 2.10 -5.26 7.12
C TRP A 21 1.68 -4.59 8.43
N CYS A 22 2.62 -3.93 9.11
CA CYS A 22 2.32 -3.22 10.35
C CYS A 22 1.48 -1.98 10.08
N VAL A 23 1.74 -1.29 8.97
CA VAL A 23 1.00 -0.09 8.57
C VAL A 23 -0.42 -0.46 8.13
N GLU A 24 -0.56 -1.44 7.25
CA GLU A 24 -1.84 -1.95 6.75
C GLU A 24 -2.77 -2.33 7.91
N ALA A 25 -2.28 -3.14 8.86
CA ALA A 25 -3.06 -3.56 10.02
C ALA A 25 -3.62 -2.39 10.84
N ILE A 26 -2.83 -1.31 11.01
CA ILE A 26 -3.30 -0.11 11.73
C ILE A 26 -4.42 0.59 10.94
N PHE A 27 -4.26 0.75 9.61
CA PHE A 27 -5.25 1.43 8.79
C PHE A 27 -6.54 0.63 8.60
N GLU A 28 -6.47 -0.70 8.55
CA GLU A 28 -7.66 -1.56 8.46
C GLU A 28 -8.59 -1.41 9.67
N ASP A 29 -8.04 -1.08 10.84
CA ASP A 29 -8.81 -0.85 12.08
C ASP A 29 -9.36 0.58 12.23
N LEU A 30 -9.01 1.52 11.35
CA LEU A 30 -9.45 2.92 11.46
C LEU A 30 -10.86 3.15 10.92
N ASN A 31 -11.70 3.80 11.72
CA ASN A 31 -13.04 4.21 11.29
C ASN A 31 -12.98 5.17 10.09
N GLY A 32 -13.70 4.83 9.02
CA GLY A 32 -13.77 5.62 7.78
C GLY A 32 -12.81 5.15 6.69
N ILE A 33 -11.88 4.24 7.01
CA ILE A 33 -11.14 3.50 5.98
C ILE A 33 -12.06 2.39 5.45
N VAL A 34 -12.20 2.36 4.13
CA VAL A 34 -13.07 1.39 3.43
C VAL A 34 -12.29 0.21 2.87
N GLU A 35 -11.01 0.43 2.57
CA GLU A 35 -10.10 -0.54 1.96
C GLU A 35 -8.65 -0.08 2.15
N VAL A 36 -7.76 -1.06 2.34
CA VAL A 36 -6.30 -0.88 2.37
C VAL A 36 -5.70 -1.96 1.48
N GLU A 37 -4.65 -1.58 0.74
CA GLU A 37 -3.84 -2.47 -0.08
C GLU A 37 -2.36 -2.17 0.14
N SER A 38 -1.55 -3.21 0.31
CA SER A 38 -0.09 -3.12 0.37
C SER A 38 0.54 -3.26 -1.01
N GLY A 39 1.57 -2.47 -1.28
CA GLY A 39 2.30 -2.48 -2.56
C GLY A 39 3.64 -1.76 -2.46
N TYR A 40 4.27 -1.56 -3.62
CA TYR A 40 5.58 -0.91 -3.75
C TYR A 40 5.47 0.33 -4.63
N ALA A 41 6.16 1.41 -4.25
CA ALA A 41 6.14 2.65 -5.01
C ALA A 41 7.48 3.38 -5.01
N GLY A 42 7.65 4.29 -5.96
CA GLY A 42 8.79 5.22 -6.00
C GLY A 42 10.10 4.68 -6.59
N GLY A 43 10.17 3.39 -6.93
CA GLY A 43 11.32 2.78 -7.61
C GLY A 43 11.16 2.69 -9.14
N ASP A 44 12.25 2.30 -9.81
CA ASP A 44 12.34 2.27 -11.28
C ASP A 44 11.92 0.92 -11.91
N LEU A 45 11.91 -0.16 -11.11
CA LEU A 45 11.60 -1.50 -11.62
C LEU A 45 10.08 -1.67 -11.79
N PRO A 46 9.54 -1.87 -13.01
CA PRO A 46 8.11 -2.11 -13.20
C PRO A 46 7.69 -3.49 -12.68
N ASN A 47 6.52 -3.55 -12.04
CA ASN A 47 5.91 -4.78 -11.49
C ASN A 47 6.86 -5.60 -10.60
N PRO A 48 7.48 -4.99 -9.58
CA PRO A 48 8.46 -5.66 -8.76
C PRO A 48 7.80 -6.72 -7.87
N THR A 49 8.53 -7.79 -7.60
CA THR A 49 8.18 -8.81 -6.62
C THR A 49 8.74 -8.47 -5.23
N TYR A 50 8.17 -9.07 -4.17
CA TYR A 50 8.69 -8.93 -2.81
C TYR A 50 10.19 -9.31 -2.70
N GLY A 51 10.61 -10.36 -3.40
CA GLY A 51 12.01 -10.80 -3.42
C GLY A 51 12.95 -9.76 -4.03
N GLU A 52 12.51 -9.08 -5.08
CA GLU A 52 13.31 -8.02 -5.71
C GLU A 52 13.43 -6.78 -4.82
N VAL A 53 12.32 -6.35 -4.22
CA VAL A 53 12.30 -5.16 -3.34
C VAL A 53 13.06 -5.39 -2.05
N SER A 54 12.88 -6.55 -1.40
CA SER A 54 13.62 -6.90 -0.17
C SER A 54 15.13 -6.97 -0.37
N GLY A 55 15.61 -7.13 -1.61
CA GLY A 55 17.02 -7.01 -1.97
C GLY A 55 17.58 -5.58 -1.95
N GLY A 56 16.73 -4.56 -1.82
CA GLY A 56 17.11 -3.14 -1.62
C GLY A 56 17.66 -2.41 -2.85
N ARG A 57 17.61 -3.02 -4.04
CA ARG A 57 18.21 -2.46 -5.27
C ARG A 57 17.21 -1.81 -6.23
N THR A 58 15.92 -1.94 -5.97
CA THR A 58 14.87 -1.51 -6.89
C THR A 58 14.47 -0.04 -6.73
N GLY A 59 14.91 0.60 -5.64
CA GLY A 59 14.52 1.97 -5.29
C GLY A 59 13.09 2.12 -4.78
N HIS A 60 12.34 1.02 -4.67
CA HIS A 60 10.97 1.04 -4.13
C HIS A 60 10.97 1.20 -2.61
N ALA A 61 9.95 1.90 -2.12
CA ALA A 61 9.49 1.90 -0.73
C ALA A 61 8.27 0.99 -0.59
#